data_AF-A0A162S9K4-F1
#
_entry.id   AF-A0A162S9K4-F1
#
_cell.length_a   1.000
_cell.length_b   1.000
_cell.length_c   1.000
_cell.angle_alpha   90.00
_cell.angle_beta   90.00
_cell.angle_gamma   90.00
#
_symmetry.space_group_name_H-M   'P 1'
#
loop_
_entity.id
_entity.type
_entity.pdbx_description
1 polymer ?
#
loop_
_entity_poly.entity_id
_entity_poly.type
_entity_poly.pdbx_seq_one_letter_code
_entity_poly.pdbx_strand_id
1 'polypeptide(L)'
;MIIEMGATTGIFPSDEVTREFLKAQGREEDWIQLLPDSDAEYEKTIEINLNTLEPLVAKPHMPDLVVTAREASDVKADSVFIGSCTNASYSDIVKAAKILKGKKVYKNIDLTVGPGSR
;
A
#
# COMPACT_ATOMS: atom_id res chain seq x y z
N MET A 1 1.81 -4.67 4.95
CA MET A 1 1.46 -6.09 5.07
C MET A 1 2.71 -6.80 5.54
N ILE A 2 2.76 -7.17 6.81
CA ILE A 2 3.95 -7.72 7.47
C ILE A 2 3.57 -9.03 8.17
N ILE A 3 2.42 -9.02 8.86
CA ILE A 3 1.83 -10.20 9.50
C ILE A 3 1.51 -11.28 8.47
N GLU A 4 1.14 -10.90 7.24
CA GLU A 4 0.86 -11.80 6.13
C GLU A 4 2.09 -12.61 5.70
N MET A 5 3.31 -12.16 6.05
CA MET A 5 4.56 -12.89 5.83
C MET A 5 5.00 -13.71 7.06
N GLY A 6 4.20 -13.74 8.12
CA GLY A 6 4.51 -14.43 9.37
C GLY A 6 5.45 -13.67 10.30
N ALA A 7 5.77 -12.41 10.02
CA ALA A 7 6.62 -11.59 10.86
C ALA A 7 5.87 -10.99 12.06
N THR A 8 6.57 -10.77 13.17
CA THR A 8 6.00 -10.20 14.40
C THR A 8 5.55 -8.74 14.22
N THR A 9 6.36 -7.94 13.51
CA THR A 9 6.09 -6.52 13.25
C THR A 9 6.96 -6.04 12.08
N GLY A 10 6.63 -4.88 11.53
CA GLY A 10 7.46 -4.20 10.55
C GLY A 10 7.51 -2.71 10.90
N ILE A 11 8.69 -2.14 10.73
CA ILE A 11 8.97 -0.76 11.10
C ILE A 11 9.70 -0.07 9.95
N PHE A 12 9.39 1.21 9.77
CA PHE A 12 10.20 2.13 8.98
C PHE A 12 10.92 3.09 9.94
N PRO A 13 12.12 3.57 9.61
CA PRO A 13 12.77 4.63 10.36
C PRO A 13 11.90 5.88 10.50
N SER A 14 12.01 6.58 11.63
CA SER A 14 11.37 7.89 11.80
C SER A 14 12.27 8.95 11.19
N ASP A 15 12.05 9.23 9.91
CA ASP A 15 12.80 10.19 9.10
C ASP A 15 11.99 11.47 8.80
N GLU A 16 12.45 12.29 7.85
CA GLU A 16 11.78 13.53 7.45
C GLU A 16 10.38 13.28 6.87
N VAL A 17 10.13 12.13 6.24
CA VAL A 17 8.78 11.79 5.75
C VAL A 17 7.83 11.60 6.93
N THR A 18 8.31 10.94 7.99
CA THR A 18 7.54 10.79 9.24
C THR A 18 7.30 12.16 9.90
N ARG A 19 8.29 13.04 9.91
CA ARG A 19 8.15 14.41 10.42
C ARG A 19 7.10 15.23 9.67
N GLU A 20 7.16 15.24 8.34
CA GLU A 20 6.22 15.98 7.50
C GLU A 20 4.78 15.46 7.67
N PHE A 21 4.61 14.14 7.85
CA PHE A 21 3.32 13.57 8.20
C PHE A 21 2.82 14.08 9.56
N LEU A 22 3.64 14.03 10.62
CA LEU A 22 3.26 14.50 11.96
C LEU A 22 2.95 16.01 11.99
N LYS A 23 3.73 16.81 11.27
CA LYS A 23 3.49 18.23 11.07
C LYS A 23 2.15 18.51 10.41
N ALA A 24 1.80 17.76 9.35
CA ALA A 24 0.49 17.87 8.71
C ALA A 24 -0.67 17.49 9.65
N GLN A 25 -0.41 16.69 10.68
CA GLN A 25 -1.35 16.36 11.76
C GLN A 25 -1.31 17.35 12.94
N GLY A 26 -0.49 18.40 12.89
CA GLY A 26 -0.34 19.37 13.97
C GLY A 26 0.39 18.82 15.20
N ARG A 27 1.30 17.86 14.98
CA ARG A 27 2.05 17.14 16.02
C ARG A 27 3.56 17.13 15.73
N GLU A 28 4.08 18.20 15.14
CA GLU A 28 5.51 18.26 14.76
C GLU A 28 6.42 18.12 15.98
N GLU A 29 5.99 18.62 17.13
CA GLU A 29 6.68 18.55 18.42
C GLU A 29 6.81 17.13 18.99
N ASP A 30 5.96 16.20 18.57
CA ASP A 30 6.04 14.78 18.96
C ASP A 30 7.11 14.03 18.15
N TRP A 31 7.64 14.63 17.09
CA TRP A 31 8.59 13.95 16.21
C TRP A 31 9.96 13.79 16.85
N ILE A 32 10.47 12.56 16.80
CA ILE A 32 11.84 12.21 17.17
C ILE A 32 12.43 11.41 16.01
N GLN A 33 13.62 11.78 15.58
CA GLN A 33 14.35 11.00 14.58
C GLN A 33 14.82 9.67 15.19
N LEU A 34 14.48 8.57 14.53
CA LEU A 34 14.86 7.22 14.93
C LEU A 34 15.37 6.47 13.71
N LEU A 35 16.68 6.27 13.66
CA LEU A 35 17.39 5.59 12.58
C LEU A 35 18.07 4.33 13.15
N PRO A 36 18.30 3.30 12.33
CA PRO A 36 19.15 2.18 12.75
C PRO A 36 20.59 2.67 12.98
N ASP A 37 21.28 2.03 13.92
CA ASP A 37 22.72 2.26 14.12
C ASP A 37 23.50 1.82 12.88
N SER A 38 24.64 2.47 12.62
CA SER A 38 25.46 2.19 11.44
C SER A 38 26.07 0.78 11.43
N ASP A 39 26.17 0.16 12.59
CA ASP A 39 26.71 -1.18 12.85
C ASP A 39 25.61 -2.18 13.25
N ALA A 40 24.33 -1.85 13.04
CA ALA A 40 23.23 -2.77 13.30
C ALA A 40 23.36 -4.06 12.48
N GLU A 41 23.30 -5.20 13.14
CA GLU A 41 23.34 -6.52 12.51
C GLU A 41 21.92 -7.03 12.23
N TYR A 42 21.73 -7.59 11.03
CA TYR A 42 20.49 -8.21 10.60
C TYR A 42 20.73 -9.68 10.27
N GLU A 43 19.86 -10.58 10.74
CA GLU A 43 19.94 -12.00 10.40
C GLU A 43 19.87 -12.23 8.88
N LYS A 44 19.06 -11.43 8.18
CA LYS A 44 18.92 -11.47 6.73
C LYS A 44 18.63 -10.09 6.16
N THR A 45 19.33 -9.76 5.08
CA THR A 45 19.10 -8.56 4.28
C THR A 45 18.51 -8.95 2.93
N ILE A 46 17.45 -8.26 2.52
CA ILE A 46 16.80 -8.44 1.21
C ILE A 46 16.88 -7.11 0.47
N GLU A 47 17.56 -7.10 -0.67
CA GLU A 47 17.62 -5.94 -1.55
C GLU A 47 16.50 -6.03 -2.59
N ILE A 48 15.66 -4.98 -2.67
CA ILE A 48 14.54 -4.91 -3.61
C ILE A 48 14.77 -3.74 -4.55
N ASN A 49 14.97 -4.03 -5.84
CA ASN A 49 15.11 -3.01 -6.87
C ASN A 49 13.72 -2.46 -7.27
N LEU A 50 13.42 -1.23 -6.88
CA LEU A 50 12.12 -0.61 -7.19
C LEU A 50 11.94 -0.27 -8.67
N ASN A 51 13.02 -0.14 -9.43
CA ASN A 51 12.95 0.18 -10.88
C ASN A 51 12.43 -0.99 -11.72
N THR A 52 12.48 -2.22 -11.18
CA THR A 52 11.99 -3.42 -11.88
C THR A 52 10.56 -3.76 -11.48
N LEU A 53 9.95 -3.01 -10.55
CA LEU A 53 8.61 -3.31 -10.05
C LEU A 53 7.54 -2.89 -11.07
N GLU A 54 6.62 -3.80 -11.38
CA GLU A 54 5.41 -3.53 -12.14
C GLU A 54 4.16 -3.82 -11.29
N PRO A 55 2.94 -3.41 -11.70
CA PRO A 55 1.74 -3.70 -10.93
C PRO A 55 1.54 -5.20 -10.73
N LEU A 56 1.36 -5.62 -9.48
CA LEU A 56 1.20 -7.00 -9.06
C LEU A 56 -0.22 -7.28 -8.55
N VAL A 57 -0.65 -8.54 -8.63
CA VAL A 57 -1.93 -9.05 -8.15
C VAL A 57 -1.70 -10.32 -7.35
N ALA A 58 -2.17 -10.37 -6.10
CA ALA A 58 -2.25 -11.60 -5.33
C ALA A 58 -3.49 -12.41 -5.77
N LYS A 59 -3.31 -13.68 -6.14
CA LYS A 59 -4.39 -14.55 -6.57
C LYS A 59 -5.05 -15.25 -5.38
N PRO A 60 -6.35 -15.60 -5.49
CA PRO A 60 -6.97 -16.51 -4.54
C PRO A 60 -6.20 -17.83 -4.43
N HIS A 61 -6.08 -18.46 -3.27
CA HIS A 61 -6.61 -18.09 -1.94
C HIS A 61 -5.50 -17.63 -0.97
N MET A 62 -4.33 -17.27 -1.48
CA MET A 62 -3.13 -17.05 -0.69
C MET A 62 -2.44 -15.73 -1.05
N PRO A 63 -2.06 -14.90 -0.07
CA PRO A 63 -1.50 -13.56 -0.33
C PRO A 63 -0.10 -13.58 -0.96
N ASP A 64 0.65 -14.68 -0.81
CA ASP A 64 1.97 -14.89 -1.39
C ASP A 64 1.93 -15.43 -2.83
N LEU A 65 0.74 -15.83 -3.32
CA LEU A 65 0.55 -16.24 -4.71
C LEU A 65 0.41 -15.01 -5.63
N VAL A 66 1.54 -14.37 -5.89
CA VAL A 66 1.60 -13.09 -6.64
C VAL A 66 1.96 -13.31 -8.10
N VAL A 67 1.20 -12.66 -8.99
CA VAL A 67 1.47 -12.57 -10.44
C VAL A 67 1.48 -11.11 -10.89
N THR A 68 1.98 -10.82 -12.08
CA THR A 68 1.84 -9.49 -12.67
C THR A 68 0.37 -9.21 -13.02
N ALA A 69 -0.04 -7.95 -12.97
CA ALA A 69 -1.38 -7.55 -13.39
C ALA A 69 -1.66 -7.90 -14.87
N ARG A 70 -0.62 -8.01 -15.69
CA ARG A 70 -0.70 -8.43 -17.09
C ARG A 70 -1.09 -9.91 -17.22
N GLU A 71 -0.52 -10.76 -16.38
CA GLU A 71 -0.82 -12.19 -16.33
C GLU A 71 -2.23 -12.47 -15.78
N ALA A 72 -2.78 -11.58 -14.95
CA ALA A 72 -4.13 -11.68 -14.38
C ALA A 72 -5.25 -11.13 -15.30
N SER A 73 -4.99 -10.96 -16.60
CA SER A 73 -5.93 -10.32 -17.54
C SER A 73 -7.21 -11.14 -17.83
N ASP A 74 -7.23 -12.42 -17.47
CA ASP A 74 -8.36 -13.33 -17.61
C ASP A 74 -9.38 -13.21 -16.46
N VAL A 75 -9.03 -12.51 -15.39
CA VAL A 75 -9.89 -12.33 -14.22
C VAL A 75 -11.11 -11.47 -14.57
N LYS A 76 -12.28 -12.08 -14.44
CA LYS A 76 -13.57 -11.36 -14.49
C LYS A 76 -13.97 -11.02 -13.06
N ALA A 77 -13.93 -9.74 -12.73
CA ALA A 77 -14.49 -9.23 -11.50
C ALA A 77 -16.00 -9.04 -11.64
N ASP A 78 -16.75 -9.33 -10.60
CA ASP A 78 -18.15 -8.89 -10.44
C ASP A 78 -18.24 -7.68 -9.50
N SER A 79 -17.25 -7.51 -8.62
CA SER A 79 -17.13 -6.38 -7.70
C SER A 79 -15.70 -5.90 -7.59
N VAL A 80 -15.55 -4.61 -7.31
CA VAL A 80 -14.27 -3.94 -7.05
C VAL A 80 -14.43 -3.12 -5.77
N PHE A 81 -13.51 -3.31 -4.83
CA PHE A 81 -13.44 -2.54 -3.60
C PHE A 81 -12.16 -1.71 -3.59
N ILE A 82 -12.30 -0.39 -3.44
CA ILE A 82 -11.17 0.56 -3.33
C ILE A 82 -11.19 1.14 -1.92
N GLY A 83 -10.16 0.83 -1.13
CA GLY A 83 -10.08 1.24 0.26
C GLY A 83 -9.56 0.12 1.16
N SER A 84 -10.01 0.13 2.42
CA SER A 84 -9.59 -0.72 3.57
C SER A 84 -8.54 -0.05 4.49
N CYS A 85 -8.12 -0.75 5.54
CA CYS A 85 -7.03 -0.30 6.40
C CYS A 85 -5.68 -0.16 5.67
N THR A 86 -5.49 -0.84 4.53
CA THR A 86 -4.19 -0.86 3.83
C THR A 86 -4.05 0.25 2.77
N ASN A 87 -5.13 0.59 2.06
CA ASN A 87 -5.08 1.46 0.88
C ASN A 87 -6.26 2.44 0.81
N ALA A 88 -6.51 3.16 1.90
CA ALA A 88 -7.56 4.17 1.97
C ALA A 88 -7.07 5.55 2.42
N SER A 89 -5.78 5.84 2.23
CA SER A 89 -5.27 7.20 2.41
C SER A 89 -5.89 8.14 1.36
N TYR A 90 -5.87 9.44 1.63
CA TYR A 90 -6.26 10.44 0.64
C TYR A 90 -5.53 10.23 -0.70
N SER A 91 -4.24 9.91 -0.65
CA SER A 91 -3.42 9.70 -1.85
C SER A 91 -3.92 8.51 -2.69
N ASP A 92 -4.42 7.45 -2.06
CA ASP A 92 -4.93 6.24 -2.74
C ASP A 92 -6.24 6.55 -3.47
N ILE A 93 -7.18 7.18 -2.76
CA ILE A 93 -8.49 7.54 -3.30
C ILE A 93 -8.33 8.54 -4.46
N VAL A 94 -7.42 9.52 -4.33
CA VAL A 94 -7.14 10.48 -5.41
C VAL A 94 -6.54 9.80 -6.65
N LYS A 95 -5.64 8.82 -6.47
CA LYS A 95 -5.10 8.05 -7.62
C LYS A 95 -6.22 7.31 -8.35
N ALA A 96 -7.07 6.59 -7.61
CA ALA A 96 -8.22 5.90 -8.17
C ALA A 96 -9.19 6.86 -8.90
N ALA A 97 -9.52 7.98 -8.26
CA ALA A 97 -10.39 9.01 -8.84
C ALA A 97 -9.81 9.59 -10.13
N LYS A 98 -8.50 9.83 -10.20
CA LYS A 98 -7.81 10.30 -11.42
C LYS A 98 -7.92 9.28 -12.55
N ILE A 99 -7.77 7.98 -12.26
CA ILE A 99 -7.89 6.90 -13.25
C ILE A 99 -9.33 6.80 -13.81
N LEU A 100 -10.32 7.00 -12.95
CA LEU A 100 -11.75 6.92 -13.27
C LEU A 100 -12.33 8.21 -13.85
N LYS A 101 -11.61 9.34 -13.78
CA LYS A 101 -12.12 10.65 -14.23
C LYS A 101 -12.57 10.60 -15.68
N GLY A 102 -13.83 11.01 -15.92
CA GLY A 102 -14.45 11.02 -17.24
C GLY A 102 -14.88 9.64 -17.76
N LYS A 103 -14.72 8.58 -16.97
CA LYS A 103 -15.17 7.22 -17.30
C LYS A 103 -16.40 6.86 -16.49
N LYS A 104 -17.10 5.82 -16.94
CA LYS A 104 -18.17 5.17 -16.18
C LYS A 104 -17.72 3.77 -15.80
N VAL A 105 -18.09 3.34 -14.60
CA VAL A 105 -17.92 1.95 -14.17
C VAL A 105 -18.69 1.05 -15.13
N TYR A 106 -18.11 -0.11 -15.45
CA TYR A 106 -18.75 -1.09 -16.32
C TYR A 106 -20.07 -1.56 -15.68
N LYS A 107 -21.13 -1.69 -16.47
CA LYS A 107 -22.50 -1.92 -15.99
C LYS A 107 -22.71 -3.13 -15.08
N ASN A 108 -21.84 -4.13 -15.16
CA ASN A 108 -21.93 -5.37 -14.38
C ASN A 108 -20.90 -5.42 -13.24
N ILE A 109 -20.25 -4.29 -12.92
CA ILE A 109 -19.31 -4.17 -11.80
C ILE A 109 -19.97 -3.36 -10.71
N ASP A 110 -20.01 -3.93 -9.50
CA ASP A 110 -20.27 -3.16 -8.29
C ASP A 110 -18.96 -2.52 -7.79
N LEU A 111 -18.89 -1.20 -7.78
CA LEU A 111 -17.74 -0.46 -7.28
C LEU A 111 -18.06 0.17 -5.93
N THR A 112 -17.40 -0.32 -4.88
CA THR A 112 -17.48 0.26 -3.54
C THR A 112 -16.18 1.00 -3.19
N VAL A 113 -16.31 2.19 -2.60
CA VAL A 113 -15.17 2.98 -2.12
C VAL A 113 -15.29 3.19 -0.61
N GLY A 114 -14.29 2.70 0.14
CA GLY A 114 -14.25 2.76 1.60
C GLY A 114 -13.09 3.61 2.12
N PRO A 115 -13.30 4.90 2.46
CA PRO A 115 -12.24 5.74 3.02
C PRO A 115 -11.77 5.25 4.40
N GLY A 116 -10.50 5.50 4.73
CA GLY A 116 -9.87 4.95 5.94
C GLY A 116 -10.27 5.67 7.23
N SER A 117 -10.73 6.91 7.12
CA SER A 117 -11.19 7.74 8.25
C SER A 117 -12.29 8.70 7.80
N ARG A 118 -12.90 9.39 8.77
CA ARG A 118 -13.74 10.57 8.52
C ARG A 118 -12.93 11.74 7.97
#